data_AF-A0A7V3EIU4-F1
#
_entry.id   AF-A0A7V3EIU4-F1
#
_cell.length_a   1.000
_cell.length_b   1.000
_cell.length_c   1.000
_cell.angle_alpha   90.00
_cell.angle_beta   90.00
_cell.angle_gamma   90.00
#
_symmetry.space_group_name_H-M   'P 1'
#
loop_
_entity.id
_entity.type
_entity.pdbx_description
1 polymer ?
#
loop_
_entity_poly.entity_id
_entity_poly.type
_entity_poly.pdbx_seq_one_letter_code
_entity_poly.pdbx_strand_id
1 'polypeptide(L)'
;MRQCQKICRPARLILFSLWLVFFLGTGLFSQENIRFDDHFLDGALRINLYLVGEAREEQIIVHSIYQEELWPESKTNLTNPYNYGHYFVKVYEVSSNKLVYAKGFDCQFGEYRTTTPALNGVKKVFQRAIRIPRPKGRVNLVIESRNRQNLLHPLLTVTLDPDDYHLIRENPKSDDSVFEVQKSGPPAERVDLVFLAEGYRAEEQDKFLSDLKRFSGYLFEVEPYQSNREKFNIYGVFRPSAESGSDEPRQKSYKNTVLKASFNALDLDRYLLSEEGFLIREMAARVPYDAIVILVNSQRYGGGGIYNDYCITTVDNQASKAVFLHEFGHSFAGLADEYYTSEVTYNEFYPPGIEPLEPNITALLDPENLKWKDLLSPGISIPTEYGKEEMEKLQSERRANFQEMNRVVEEAKKKNLKEADIKKLQAGFQAKDKAIMEKIKAIREKYKDLEDKVGAFEGAGYAAKGLYRPMMYCLMISSPKMEFCKVCQRAIQQMIDYYSR
;
A
#
# COMPACT_ATOMS: atom_id res chain seq x y z
N MET A 1 -54.41 -19.03 -72.92
CA MET A 1 -54.26 -18.04 -74.02
C MET A 1 -53.15 -17.07 -73.66
N ARG A 2 -52.27 -16.83 -74.64
CA ARG A 2 -51.18 -15.82 -74.72
C ARG A 2 -49.94 -15.99 -73.83
N GLN A 3 -48.95 -16.60 -74.49
CA GLN A 3 -47.50 -16.45 -74.34
C GLN A 3 -47.01 -14.99 -74.44
N CYS A 4 -45.89 -14.70 -73.76
CA CYS A 4 -44.62 -14.17 -74.35
C CYS A 4 -43.59 -14.00 -73.22
N GLN A 5 -42.66 -14.94 -73.04
CA GLN A 5 -41.31 -15.06 -73.63
C GLN A 5 -40.22 -14.15 -73.01
N LYS A 6 -39.27 -14.85 -72.34
CA LYS A 6 -37.80 -14.72 -72.34
C LYS A 6 -37.22 -13.40 -71.79
N ILE A 7 -36.23 -13.44 -70.89
CA ILE A 7 -34.81 -13.65 -71.22
C ILE A 7 -34.04 -14.14 -69.98
N CYS A 8 -33.09 -15.04 -70.25
CA CYS A 8 -32.17 -15.72 -69.33
C CYS A 8 -30.83 -14.96 -69.26
N ARG A 9 -30.17 -14.86 -68.08
CA ARG A 9 -28.69 -14.95 -67.88
C ARG A 9 -28.27 -14.76 -66.40
N PRO A 10 -27.07 -15.26 -66.00
CA PRO A 10 -26.80 -15.79 -64.66
C PRO A 10 -26.31 -14.73 -63.66
N ALA A 11 -26.55 -15.02 -62.38
CA ALA A 11 -26.00 -14.27 -61.25
C ALA A 11 -24.47 -14.30 -61.25
N ARG A 12 -23.85 -13.13 -61.38
CA ARG A 12 -22.43 -12.93 -61.08
C ARG A 12 -22.28 -12.83 -59.57
N LEU A 13 -21.51 -13.74 -58.97
CA LEU A 13 -20.91 -13.50 -57.64
C LEU A 13 -20.00 -12.27 -57.76
N ILE A 14 -20.34 -11.20 -57.05
CA ILE A 14 -19.45 -10.07 -56.80
C ILE A 14 -18.82 -10.34 -55.44
N LEU A 15 -17.54 -10.72 -55.42
CA LEU A 15 -16.72 -10.66 -54.21
C LEU A 15 -16.61 -9.19 -53.78
N PHE A 16 -17.27 -8.84 -52.68
CA PHE A 16 -16.96 -7.61 -51.95
C PHE A 16 -15.69 -7.86 -51.14
N SER A 17 -14.55 -7.42 -51.65
CA SER A 17 -13.31 -7.27 -50.91
C SER A 17 -13.49 -6.14 -49.87
N LEU A 18 -13.81 -6.52 -48.63
CA LEU A 18 -13.75 -5.66 -47.45
C LEU A 18 -12.29 -5.30 -47.18
N TRP A 19 -11.87 -4.12 -47.60
CA TRP A 19 -10.64 -3.49 -47.11
C TRP A 19 -10.88 -3.03 -45.67
N LEU A 20 -10.51 -3.87 -44.70
CA LEU A 20 -10.35 -3.48 -43.31
C LEU A 20 -9.07 -2.63 -43.22
N VAL A 21 -9.22 -1.30 -43.20
CA VAL A 21 -8.12 -0.41 -42.85
C VAL A 21 -7.92 -0.51 -41.34
N PHE A 22 -6.96 -1.33 -40.92
CA PHE A 22 -6.41 -1.31 -39.57
C PHE A 22 -5.67 0.03 -39.40
N PHE A 23 -6.30 1.02 -38.78
CA PHE A 23 -5.57 2.11 -38.16
C PHE A 23 -4.88 1.56 -36.91
N LEU A 24 -3.69 0.97 -37.10
CA LEU A 24 -2.68 0.86 -36.05
C LEU A 24 -2.10 2.25 -35.82
N GLY A 25 -2.90 3.11 -35.20
CA GLY A 25 -2.44 4.36 -34.63
C GLY A 25 -1.80 4.06 -33.28
N THR A 26 -0.53 3.70 -33.27
CA THR A 26 0.32 3.94 -32.10
C THR A 26 0.50 5.44 -31.98
N GLY A 27 -0.53 6.13 -31.50
CA GLY A 27 -0.40 7.48 -31.00
C GLY A 27 0.50 7.40 -29.78
N LEU A 28 1.80 7.63 -29.99
CA LEU A 28 2.63 8.27 -28.99
C LEU A 28 1.96 9.63 -28.73
N PHE A 29 0.98 9.65 -27.83
CA PHE A 29 0.58 10.89 -27.20
C PHE A 29 1.82 11.35 -26.45
N SER A 30 2.57 12.26 -27.07
CA SER A 30 3.45 13.15 -26.32
C SER A 30 2.55 13.73 -25.23
N GLN A 31 2.74 13.31 -23.99
CA GLN A 31 2.10 13.92 -22.85
C GLN A 31 2.54 15.38 -22.92
N GLU A 32 1.63 16.30 -23.29
CA GLU A 32 1.94 17.72 -23.19
C GLU A 32 2.39 17.97 -21.76
N ASN A 33 3.54 18.61 -21.57
CA ASN A 33 3.99 19.01 -20.25
C ASN A 33 2.93 19.95 -19.65
N ILE A 34 2.13 19.44 -18.72
CA ILE A 34 1.12 20.24 -18.01
C ILE A 34 1.90 21.19 -17.10
N ARG A 35 1.75 22.49 -17.33
CA ARG A 35 2.38 23.52 -16.50
C ARG A 35 1.42 23.93 -15.39
N PHE A 36 1.84 23.83 -14.13
CA PHE A 36 0.98 24.13 -12.97
C PHE A 36 0.32 25.51 -13.08
N ASP A 37 1.12 26.55 -13.33
CA ASP A 37 0.65 27.93 -13.38
C ASP A 37 -0.31 28.22 -14.55
N ASP A 38 -0.48 27.31 -15.51
CA ASP A 38 -1.47 27.51 -16.58
C ASP A 38 -2.87 27.10 -16.12
N HIS A 39 -2.96 26.19 -15.13
CA HIS A 39 -4.21 25.53 -14.72
C HIS A 39 -4.60 25.77 -13.25
N PHE A 40 -3.63 26.02 -12.38
CA PHE A 40 -3.80 26.04 -10.92
C PHE A 40 -3.26 27.32 -10.28
N LEU A 41 -3.78 27.63 -9.10
CA LEU A 41 -3.26 28.63 -8.16
C LEU A 41 -2.49 27.93 -7.05
N ASP A 42 -1.57 28.64 -6.41
CA ASP A 42 -0.93 28.13 -5.20
C ASP A 42 -1.97 28.03 -4.07
N GLY A 43 -2.31 26.80 -3.71
CA GLY A 43 -3.44 26.45 -2.86
C GLY A 43 -3.99 25.07 -3.22
N ALA A 44 -4.81 24.50 -2.35
CA ALA A 44 -5.40 23.18 -2.59
C ALA A 44 -6.90 23.14 -2.28
N LEU A 45 -7.60 22.17 -2.88
CA LEU A 45 -8.92 21.75 -2.43
C LEU A 45 -8.77 20.38 -1.76
N ARG A 46 -9.06 20.31 -0.45
CA ARG A 46 -9.17 19.06 0.29
C ARG A 46 -10.64 18.62 0.27
N ILE A 47 -10.90 17.48 -0.35
CA ILE A 47 -12.24 16.92 -0.50
C ILE A 47 -12.41 15.76 0.49
N ASN A 48 -13.31 15.92 1.45
CA ASN A 48 -13.74 14.87 2.36
C ASN A 48 -14.85 14.06 1.71
N LEU A 49 -14.71 12.74 1.76
CA LEU A 49 -15.52 11.76 1.07
C LEU A 49 -15.89 10.62 2.03
N TYR A 50 -17.08 10.06 1.84
CA TYR A 50 -17.43 8.76 2.37
C TYR A 50 -17.34 7.72 1.25
N LEU A 51 -16.62 6.62 1.49
CA LEU A 51 -16.73 5.41 0.70
C LEU A 51 -17.70 4.46 1.39
N VAL A 52 -18.75 4.05 0.70
CA VAL A 52 -19.82 3.22 1.23
C VAL A 52 -19.97 1.99 0.35
N GLY A 53 -20.01 0.80 0.95
CA GLY A 53 -20.20 -0.40 0.15
C GLY A 53 -19.97 -1.70 0.87
N GLU A 54 -19.98 -2.77 0.07
CA GLU A 54 -19.62 -4.14 0.44
C GLU A 54 -18.75 -4.75 -0.68
N ALA A 55 -18.67 -6.07 -0.80
CA ALA A 55 -17.79 -6.70 -1.78
C ALA A 55 -18.14 -6.41 -3.25
N ARG A 56 -19.42 -6.25 -3.58
CA ARG A 56 -19.95 -6.15 -4.97
C ARG A 56 -20.39 -4.74 -5.37
N GLU A 57 -20.72 -3.90 -4.40
CA GLU A 57 -21.20 -2.54 -4.58
C GLU A 57 -20.29 -1.56 -3.82
N GLU A 58 -19.92 -0.48 -4.48
CA GLU A 58 -19.21 0.65 -3.89
C GLU A 58 -19.81 1.97 -4.39
N GLN A 59 -19.79 2.98 -3.53
CA GLN A 59 -20.24 4.33 -3.83
C GLN A 59 -19.34 5.33 -3.11
N ILE A 60 -19.08 6.47 -3.77
CA ILE A 60 -18.43 7.63 -3.15
C ILE A 60 -19.45 8.75 -2.97
N ILE A 61 -19.48 9.34 -1.77
CA ILE A 61 -20.32 10.50 -1.45
C ILE A 61 -19.41 11.64 -1.01
N VAL A 62 -19.53 12.80 -1.68
CA VAL A 62 -18.81 14.02 -1.27
C VAL A 62 -19.46 14.57 0.01
N HIS A 63 -18.65 14.77 1.05
CA HIS A 63 -19.11 15.30 2.33
C HIS A 63 -18.88 16.82 2.43
N SER A 64 -17.62 17.25 2.28
CA SER A 64 -17.24 18.65 2.42
C SER A 64 -15.96 18.95 1.64
N ILE A 65 -15.77 20.22 1.28
CA ILE A 65 -14.61 20.68 0.52
C ILE A 65 -14.00 21.87 1.24
N TYR A 66 -12.73 21.75 1.59
CA TYR A 66 -11.94 22.81 2.23
C TYR A 66 -10.99 23.42 1.22
N GLN A 67 -10.86 24.74 1.26
CA GLN A 67 -9.79 25.44 0.56
C GLN A 67 -8.59 25.59 1.51
N GLU A 68 -7.45 25.06 1.10
CA GLU A 68 -6.17 25.21 1.81
C GLU A 68 -5.33 26.29 1.13
N GLU A 69 -4.58 27.05 1.92
CA GLU A 69 -3.82 28.22 1.44
C GLU A 69 -2.60 27.86 0.58
N LEU A 70 -2.08 26.65 0.72
CA LEU A 70 -0.85 26.18 0.07
C LEU A 70 -1.11 24.88 -0.68
N TRP A 71 -0.51 24.76 -1.88
CA TRP A 71 -0.30 23.45 -2.51
C TRP A 71 1.04 22.88 -2.02
N PRO A 72 1.05 21.79 -1.21
CA PRO A 72 2.29 21.30 -0.62
C PRO A 72 3.13 20.45 -1.58
N GLU A 73 2.50 19.73 -2.52
CA GLU A 73 3.20 18.76 -3.35
C GLU A 73 3.92 19.40 -4.55
N SER A 74 4.61 18.59 -5.36
CA SER A 74 5.29 19.02 -6.59
C SER A 74 4.36 19.79 -7.53
N LYS A 75 4.90 20.87 -8.14
CA LYS A 75 4.24 21.64 -9.21
C LYS A 75 4.63 21.16 -10.61
N THR A 76 5.46 20.12 -10.72
CA THR A 76 5.92 19.58 -12.01
C THR A 76 5.26 18.25 -12.33
N ASN A 77 5.12 17.36 -11.35
CA ASN A 77 4.60 16.02 -11.54
C ASN A 77 3.08 15.95 -11.29
N LEU A 78 2.30 16.59 -12.17
CA LEU A 78 0.84 16.72 -11.99
C LEU A 78 0.05 15.46 -12.36
N THR A 79 0.65 14.56 -13.14
CA THR A 79 0.07 13.24 -13.44
C THR A 79 1.10 12.17 -13.09
N ASN A 80 0.83 11.38 -12.05
CA ASN A 80 1.71 10.28 -11.66
C ASN A 80 1.70 9.17 -12.73
N PRO A 81 2.85 8.83 -13.35
CA PRO A 81 2.90 7.86 -14.45
C PRO A 81 2.88 6.39 -13.99
N TYR A 82 3.03 6.11 -12.69
CA TYR A 82 3.29 4.75 -12.20
C TYR A 82 2.04 3.85 -12.15
N ASN A 83 0.83 4.41 -12.34
CA ASN A 83 -0.42 3.65 -12.42
C ASN A 83 -0.76 2.81 -11.15
N TYR A 84 -0.14 3.13 -10.00
CA TYR A 84 -0.37 2.45 -8.71
C TYR A 84 -1.71 2.84 -8.07
N GLY A 85 -2.24 1.94 -7.24
CA GLY A 85 -3.48 2.15 -6.48
C GLY A 85 -4.73 1.62 -7.19
N HIS A 86 -5.70 1.20 -6.37
CA HIS A 86 -7.01 0.74 -6.78
C HIS A 86 -7.90 1.89 -7.26
N TYR A 87 -7.71 3.09 -6.70
CA TYR A 87 -8.46 4.28 -7.05
C TYR A 87 -7.58 5.34 -7.72
N PHE A 88 -8.18 6.15 -8.59
CA PHE A 88 -7.54 7.30 -9.22
C PHE A 88 -8.40 8.54 -9.04
N VAL A 89 -7.81 9.62 -8.54
CA VAL A 89 -8.37 10.96 -8.70
C VAL A 89 -7.85 11.57 -9.99
N LYS A 90 -8.76 12.12 -10.82
CA LYS A 90 -8.45 12.83 -12.06
C LYS A 90 -9.20 14.15 -12.09
N VAL A 91 -8.55 15.19 -12.61
CA VAL A 91 -9.13 16.53 -12.75
C VAL A 91 -9.07 16.95 -14.22
N TYR A 92 -10.24 17.24 -14.78
CA TYR A 92 -10.39 17.71 -16.15
C TYR A 92 -10.91 19.15 -16.16
N GLU A 93 -10.33 20.03 -16.96
CA GLU A 93 -10.88 21.36 -17.17
C GLU A 93 -12.24 21.30 -17.89
N VAL A 94 -13.24 22.04 -17.42
CA VAL A 94 -14.56 22.07 -18.08
C VAL A 94 -14.49 22.75 -19.46
N SER A 95 -13.64 23.77 -19.61
CA SER A 95 -13.54 24.57 -20.84
C SER A 95 -12.91 23.81 -22.01
N SER A 96 -11.97 22.91 -21.72
CA SER A 96 -11.12 22.25 -22.72
C SER A 96 -11.26 20.72 -22.71
N ASN A 97 -11.87 20.14 -21.67
CA ASN A 97 -11.88 18.71 -21.38
C ASN A 97 -10.47 18.08 -21.25
N LYS A 98 -9.45 18.90 -20.98
CA LYS A 98 -8.06 18.46 -20.80
C LYS A 98 -7.85 17.88 -19.41
N LEU A 99 -7.21 16.70 -19.32
CA LEU A 99 -6.71 16.16 -18.06
C LEU A 99 -5.53 17.01 -17.57
N VAL A 100 -5.65 17.60 -16.38
CA VAL A 100 -4.65 18.53 -15.83
C VAL A 100 -4.04 18.06 -14.50
N TYR A 101 -4.63 17.06 -13.85
CA TYR A 101 -4.06 16.41 -12.67
C TYR A 101 -4.55 14.97 -12.53
N ALA A 102 -3.68 14.05 -12.10
CA ALA A 102 -4.04 12.67 -11.81
C ALA A 102 -3.14 12.03 -10.74
N LYS A 103 -3.75 11.37 -9.75
CA LYS A 103 -3.02 10.67 -8.68
C LYS A 103 -3.75 9.38 -8.27
N GLY A 104 -3.01 8.28 -8.18
CA GLY A 104 -3.51 7.01 -7.68
C GLY A 104 -3.46 6.93 -6.16
N PHE A 105 -4.37 6.18 -5.55
CA PHE A 105 -4.40 5.94 -4.10
C PHE A 105 -5.15 4.66 -3.75
N ASP A 106 -4.91 4.18 -2.53
CA ASP A 106 -5.70 3.13 -1.88
C ASP A 106 -6.37 3.66 -0.62
N CYS A 107 -7.33 2.89 -0.11
CA CYS A 107 -8.00 3.15 1.16
C CYS A 107 -8.48 1.83 1.77
N GLN A 108 -8.83 1.88 3.06
CA GLN A 108 -9.29 0.71 3.84
C GLN A 108 -10.50 0.00 3.22
N PHE A 109 -11.35 0.71 2.48
CA PHE A 109 -12.48 0.08 1.80
C PHE A 109 -12.02 -0.96 0.76
N GLY A 110 -10.92 -0.69 0.05
CA GLY A 110 -10.32 -1.60 -0.93
C GLY A 110 -9.85 -2.93 -0.32
N GLU A 111 -9.44 -2.91 0.94
CA GLU A 111 -9.15 -4.13 1.71
C GLU A 111 -10.42 -4.76 2.25
N TYR A 112 -11.29 -3.96 2.89
CA TYR A 112 -12.53 -4.42 3.52
C TYR A 112 -13.41 -5.22 2.57
N ARG A 113 -13.54 -4.79 1.31
CA ARG A 113 -14.36 -5.46 0.29
C ARG A 113 -13.95 -6.92 0.03
N THR A 114 -12.74 -7.32 0.40
CA THR A 114 -12.24 -8.70 0.23
C THR A 114 -12.47 -9.60 1.46
N THR A 115 -13.00 -9.03 2.55
CA THR A 115 -13.25 -9.73 3.82
C THR A 115 -14.56 -10.51 3.80
N THR A 116 -14.66 -11.56 4.62
CA THR A 116 -15.88 -12.37 4.75
C THR A 116 -17.14 -11.55 5.09
N PRO A 117 -17.12 -10.57 6.02
CA PRO A 117 -18.29 -9.72 6.26
C PRO A 117 -18.76 -8.98 5.00
N ALA A 118 -17.86 -8.38 4.23
CA ALA A 118 -18.21 -7.68 2.99
C ALA A 118 -18.75 -8.65 1.94
N LEU A 119 -18.15 -9.84 1.78
CA LEU A 119 -18.62 -10.89 0.88
C LEU A 119 -20.02 -11.40 1.24
N ASN A 120 -20.39 -11.32 2.52
CA ASN A 120 -21.73 -11.63 3.02
C ASN A 120 -22.70 -10.45 2.92
N GLY A 121 -22.32 -9.35 2.25
CA GLY A 121 -23.17 -8.19 2.00
C GLY A 121 -23.27 -7.19 3.15
N VAL A 122 -22.40 -7.27 4.15
CA VAL A 122 -22.35 -6.24 5.21
C VAL A 122 -21.78 -4.96 4.61
N LYS A 123 -22.59 -3.90 4.60
CA LYS A 123 -22.14 -2.57 4.15
C LYS A 123 -21.41 -1.84 5.27
N LYS A 124 -20.31 -1.17 4.93
CA LYS A 124 -19.60 -0.23 5.80
C LYS A 124 -19.43 1.12 5.14
N VAL A 125 -19.13 2.12 5.98
CA VAL A 125 -18.72 3.46 5.57
C VAL A 125 -17.30 3.72 6.05
N PHE A 126 -16.48 4.31 5.19
CA PHE A 126 -15.11 4.74 5.52
C PHE A 126 -14.96 6.22 5.21
N GLN A 127 -14.38 6.97 6.13
CA GLN A 127 -14.02 8.37 5.93
C GLN A 127 -12.70 8.45 5.16
N ARG A 128 -12.65 9.30 4.14
CA ARG A 128 -11.40 9.61 3.45
C ARG A 128 -11.34 11.06 3.01
N ALA A 129 -10.18 11.69 3.08
CA ALA A 129 -9.91 12.92 2.34
C ALA A 129 -8.88 12.70 1.24
N ILE A 130 -9.11 13.37 0.12
CA ILE A 130 -8.17 13.53 -0.99
C ILE A 130 -7.86 15.00 -1.19
N ARG A 131 -6.77 15.31 -1.90
CA ARG A 131 -6.35 16.67 -2.20
C ARG A 131 -6.07 16.83 -3.69
N ILE A 132 -6.50 17.95 -4.25
CA ILE A 132 -6.14 18.40 -5.61
C ILE A 132 -5.59 19.83 -5.53
N PRO A 133 -4.71 20.25 -6.46
CA PRO A 133 -4.30 21.65 -6.57
C PRO A 133 -5.52 22.55 -6.88
N ARG A 134 -5.52 23.77 -6.36
CA ARG A 134 -6.65 24.70 -6.52
C ARG A 134 -6.75 25.14 -7.98
N PRO A 135 -7.84 24.80 -8.71
CA PRO A 135 -7.95 25.15 -10.12
C PRO A 135 -8.25 26.64 -10.31
N LYS A 136 -7.82 27.20 -11.45
CA LYS A 136 -8.12 28.59 -11.86
C LYS A 136 -9.55 28.78 -12.37
N GLY A 137 -10.22 27.70 -12.76
CA GLY A 137 -11.59 27.72 -13.26
C GLY A 137 -12.31 26.42 -12.94
N ARG A 138 -13.52 26.26 -13.48
CA ARG A 138 -14.33 25.05 -13.23
C ARG A 138 -13.66 23.80 -13.77
N VAL A 139 -13.67 22.74 -12.97
CA VAL A 139 -13.10 21.42 -13.31
C VAL A 139 -14.10 20.31 -13.02
N ASN A 140 -14.00 19.22 -13.76
CA ASN A 140 -14.63 17.95 -13.40
C ASN A 140 -13.62 17.12 -12.59
N LEU A 141 -13.94 16.89 -11.32
CA LEU A 141 -13.29 15.89 -10.48
C LEU A 141 -13.91 14.53 -10.80
N VAL A 142 -13.09 13.60 -11.26
CA VAL A 142 -13.47 12.22 -11.52
C VAL A 142 -12.69 11.31 -10.57
N ILE A 143 -13.38 10.48 -9.81
CA ILE A 143 -12.75 9.38 -9.07
C ILE A 143 -13.10 8.09 -9.79
N GLU A 144 -12.06 7.37 -10.22
CA GLU A 144 -12.18 6.08 -10.88
C GLU A 144 -11.76 4.97 -9.92
N SER A 145 -12.36 3.79 -10.05
CA SER A 145 -11.95 2.57 -9.36
C SER A 145 -11.60 1.48 -10.37
N ARG A 146 -10.76 0.53 -9.95
CA ARG A 146 -10.38 -0.60 -10.78
C ARG A 146 -11.36 -1.75 -10.65
N ASN A 147 -11.74 -2.31 -11.80
CA ASN A 147 -12.41 -3.60 -11.83
C ASN A 147 -11.43 -4.76 -11.60
N ARG A 148 -11.93 -6.00 -11.62
CA ARG A 148 -11.09 -7.22 -11.44
C ARG A 148 -10.03 -7.43 -12.52
N GLN A 149 -10.09 -6.71 -13.65
CA GLN A 149 -9.10 -6.73 -14.74
C GLN A 149 -8.11 -5.56 -14.64
N ASN A 150 -8.08 -4.85 -13.51
CA ASN A 150 -7.29 -3.65 -13.29
C ASN A 150 -7.60 -2.50 -14.28
N LEU A 151 -8.78 -2.51 -14.91
CA LEU A 151 -9.24 -1.41 -15.76
C LEU A 151 -9.97 -0.37 -14.91
N LEU A 152 -9.65 0.91 -15.12
CA LEU A 152 -10.27 2.03 -14.42
C LEU A 152 -11.64 2.35 -15.01
N HIS A 153 -12.62 2.58 -14.13
CA HIS A 153 -13.97 3.02 -14.49
C HIS A 153 -14.41 4.16 -13.56
N PRO A 154 -15.13 5.19 -14.06
CA PRO A 154 -15.63 6.27 -13.22
C PRO A 154 -16.60 5.76 -12.14
N LEU A 155 -16.33 6.12 -10.89
CA LEU A 155 -17.17 5.86 -9.73
C LEU A 155 -17.86 7.14 -9.22
N LEU A 156 -17.20 8.28 -9.37
CA LEU A 156 -17.75 9.61 -9.08
C LEU A 156 -17.36 10.58 -10.19
N THR A 157 -18.26 11.47 -10.56
CA THR A 157 -17.96 12.69 -11.32
C THR A 157 -18.68 13.86 -10.69
N VAL A 158 -17.95 14.91 -10.33
CA VAL A 158 -18.52 16.14 -9.79
C VAL A 158 -17.83 17.34 -10.44
N THR A 159 -18.61 18.35 -10.81
CA THR A 159 -18.05 19.63 -11.27
C THR A 159 -17.77 20.50 -10.06
N LEU A 160 -16.52 20.94 -9.92
CA LEU A 160 -16.07 21.86 -8.89
C LEU A 160 -15.89 23.25 -9.48
N ASP A 161 -16.37 24.25 -8.76
CA ASP A 161 -16.11 25.66 -9.03
C ASP A 161 -15.19 26.22 -7.93
N PRO A 162 -13.96 26.66 -8.25
CA PRO A 162 -13.02 27.18 -7.24
C PRO A 162 -13.52 28.46 -6.54
N ASP A 163 -14.53 29.12 -7.09
CA ASP A 163 -15.13 30.32 -6.53
C ASP A 163 -16.47 30.05 -5.80
N ASP A 164 -16.88 28.78 -5.68
CA ASP A 164 -18.09 28.40 -4.94
C ASP A 164 -18.02 28.91 -3.48
N TYR A 165 -19.08 29.60 -3.04
CA TYR A 165 -19.16 30.17 -1.70
C TYR A 165 -19.43 29.11 -0.61
N HIS A 166 -19.78 27.87 -0.98
CA HIS A 166 -19.91 26.76 -0.04
C HIS A 166 -18.56 26.11 0.32
N LEU A 167 -17.46 26.48 -0.34
CA LEU A 167 -16.13 26.01 0.03
C LEU A 167 -15.79 26.50 1.44
N ILE A 168 -15.37 25.57 2.30
CA ILE A 168 -14.99 25.89 3.67
C ILE A 168 -13.59 26.49 3.65
N ARG A 169 -13.48 27.76 4.07
CA ARG A 169 -12.22 28.52 4.10
C ARG A 169 -11.70 28.76 5.53
N GLU A 170 -12.53 28.46 6.51
CA GLU A 170 -12.16 28.56 7.91
C GLU A 170 -11.13 27.48 8.22
N ASN A 171 -9.97 27.90 8.73
CA ASN A 171 -9.05 26.98 9.38
C ASN A 171 -9.45 26.96 10.86
N PRO A 172 -10.02 25.85 11.38
CA PRO A 172 -10.39 25.80 12.78
C PRO A 172 -9.14 26.09 13.63
N LYS A 173 -9.26 26.99 14.60
CA LYS A 173 -8.21 27.19 15.59
C LYS A 173 -7.99 25.85 16.28
N SER A 174 -6.74 25.43 16.30
CA SER A 174 -6.32 24.18 16.88
C SER A 174 -5.19 24.48 17.86
N ASP A 175 -5.25 23.83 19.02
CA ASP A 175 -4.22 23.88 20.06
C ASP A 175 -3.10 22.86 19.80
N ASP A 176 -2.99 22.36 18.56
CA ASP A 176 -1.96 21.39 18.16
C ASP A 176 -0.58 22.03 18.25
N SER A 177 0.34 21.29 18.86
CA SER A 177 1.76 21.64 18.84
C SER A 177 2.40 21.10 17.57
N VAL A 178 3.07 21.97 16.83
CA VAL A 178 3.79 21.63 15.59
C VAL A 178 5.29 21.62 15.87
N PHE A 179 5.98 20.60 15.36
CA PHE A 179 7.42 20.45 15.44
C PHE A 179 8.03 20.40 14.05
N GLU A 180 9.08 21.17 13.81
CA GLU A 180 9.90 21.09 12.61
C GLU A 180 11.22 20.39 12.99
N VAL A 181 11.39 19.14 12.54
CA VAL A 181 12.57 18.32 12.87
C VAL A 181 13.68 18.52 11.84
N GLN A 182 13.30 18.62 10.57
CA GLN A 182 14.21 18.86 9.46
C GLN A 182 13.48 19.69 8.39
N LYS A 183 14.12 20.73 7.87
CA LYS A 183 13.63 21.49 6.72
C LYS A 183 14.78 21.73 5.75
N SER A 184 14.81 20.94 4.68
CA SER A 184 15.89 20.96 3.68
C SER A 184 15.51 21.75 2.42
N GLY A 185 14.29 22.29 2.32
CA GLY A 185 13.89 23.17 1.21
C GLY A 185 12.41 23.53 1.19
N PRO A 186 11.95 24.20 0.11
CA PRO A 186 10.53 24.48 -0.11
C PRO A 186 9.71 23.19 -0.24
N PRO A 187 8.46 23.16 0.28
CA PRO A 187 7.52 22.02 0.15
C PRO A 187 7.44 21.42 -1.25
N ALA A 188 7.18 22.26 -2.26
CA ALA A 188 7.00 21.81 -3.65
C ALA A 188 8.24 21.17 -4.31
N GLU A 189 9.40 21.17 -3.64
CA GLU A 189 10.66 20.57 -4.12
C GLU A 189 11.21 19.51 -3.15
N ARG A 190 10.45 19.12 -2.12
CA ARG A 190 10.85 18.14 -1.11
C ARG A 190 9.73 17.14 -0.89
N VAL A 191 10.07 16.00 -0.31
CA VAL A 191 9.09 15.11 0.30
C VAL A 191 8.77 15.66 1.68
N ASP A 192 7.58 16.23 1.86
CA ASP A 192 7.10 16.66 3.16
C ASP A 192 6.46 15.48 3.91
N LEU A 193 7.13 15.00 4.96
CA LEU A 193 6.66 13.90 5.79
C LEU A 193 6.19 14.42 7.15
N VAL A 194 4.91 14.20 7.45
CA VAL A 194 4.32 14.58 8.75
C VAL A 194 4.08 13.35 9.62
N PHE A 195 4.51 13.44 10.88
CA PHE A 195 4.23 12.46 11.91
C PHE A 195 3.13 12.98 12.84
N LEU A 196 2.08 12.20 13.05
CA LEU A 196 0.97 12.51 13.94
C LEU A 196 1.09 11.72 15.24
N ALA A 197 0.85 12.38 16.36
CA ALA A 197 0.77 11.74 17.67
C ALA A 197 -0.57 11.02 17.84
N GLU A 198 -0.54 9.73 18.20
CA GLU A 198 -1.71 8.97 18.62
C GLU A 198 -1.46 8.25 19.94
N GLY A 199 -2.41 8.38 20.87
CA GLY A 199 -2.30 7.75 22.19
C GLY A 199 -1.27 8.39 23.14
N TYR A 200 -0.85 9.63 22.88
CA TYR A 200 0.02 10.39 23.80
C TYR A 200 -0.81 11.41 24.57
N ARG A 201 -0.76 11.39 25.90
CA ARG A 201 -1.39 12.40 26.76
C ARG A 201 -0.62 13.71 26.74
N ALA A 202 -1.23 14.80 27.21
CA ALA A 202 -0.62 16.14 27.20
C ALA A 202 0.78 16.18 27.85
N GLU A 203 0.99 15.47 28.95
CA GLU A 203 2.30 15.37 29.61
C GLU A 203 3.32 14.48 28.88
N GLU A 204 2.92 13.75 27.85
CA GLU A 204 3.76 12.86 27.04
C GLU A 204 4.26 13.54 25.76
N GLN A 205 4.10 14.86 25.63
CA GLN A 205 4.57 15.63 24.46
C GLN A 205 6.08 15.45 24.20
N ASP A 206 6.89 15.46 25.25
CA ASP A 206 8.34 15.23 25.14
C ASP A 206 8.66 13.81 24.68
N LYS A 207 7.86 12.81 25.10
CA LYS A 207 7.97 11.43 24.61
C LYS A 207 7.67 11.38 23.11
N PHE A 208 6.57 12.00 22.67
CA PHE A 208 6.25 12.08 21.25
C PHE A 208 7.36 12.74 20.45
N LEU A 209 7.94 13.86 20.91
CA LEU A 209 9.05 14.51 20.22
C LEU A 209 10.30 13.61 20.12
N SER A 210 10.57 12.81 21.16
CA SER A 210 11.63 11.80 21.13
C SER A 210 11.35 10.69 20.12
N ASP A 211 10.12 10.16 20.10
CA ASP A 211 9.69 9.12 19.17
C ASP A 211 9.72 9.63 17.72
N LEU A 212 9.23 10.84 17.49
CA LEU A 212 9.31 11.53 16.20
C LEU A 212 10.75 11.57 15.66
N LYS A 213 11.72 12.04 16.47
CA LYS A 213 13.14 12.10 16.06
C LYS A 213 13.71 10.70 15.81
N ARG A 214 13.35 9.72 16.64
CA ARG A 214 13.81 8.33 16.51
C ARG A 214 13.29 7.68 15.23
N PHE A 215 11.99 7.78 14.95
CA PHE A 215 11.36 7.16 13.78
C PHE A 215 11.74 7.85 12.48
N SER A 216 11.77 9.19 12.44
CA SER A 216 12.32 9.90 11.27
C SER A 216 13.80 9.56 11.04
N GLY A 217 14.59 9.37 12.11
CA GLY A 217 15.96 8.88 12.03
C GLY A 217 16.08 7.50 11.39
N TYR A 218 15.20 6.55 11.72
CA TYR A 218 15.21 5.20 11.16
C TYR A 218 15.06 5.16 9.63
N LEU A 219 14.31 6.09 9.03
CA LEU A 219 14.23 6.20 7.57
C LEU A 219 15.63 6.37 6.96
N PHE A 220 16.40 7.32 7.50
CA PHE A 220 17.70 7.68 6.95
C PHE A 220 18.83 6.69 7.30
N GLU A 221 18.52 5.57 7.94
CA GLU A 221 19.44 4.45 8.14
C GLU A 221 19.38 3.42 7.00
N VAL A 222 18.40 3.51 6.08
CA VAL A 222 18.20 2.54 5.00
C VAL A 222 18.10 3.20 3.63
N GLU A 223 18.58 2.53 2.60
CA GLU A 223 18.47 3.03 1.21
C GLU A 223 17.07 2.78 0.61
N PRO A 224 16.57 3.68 -0.26
CA PRO A 224 17.24 4.88 -0.79
C PRO A 224 17.07 6.14 0.08
N TYR A 225 16.38 6.06 1.22
CA TYR A 225 16.12 7.23 2.06
C TYR A 225 17.42 7.87 2.58
N GLN A 226 18.39 7.04 2.98
CA GLN A 226 19.70 7.48 3.45
C GLN A 226 20.38 8.45 2.46
N SER A 227 20.56 8.03 1.20
CA SER A 227 21.18 8.85 0.17
C SER A 227 20.33 10.07 -0.25
N ASN A 228 19.04 10.09 0.07
CA ASN A 228 18.10 11.15 -0.30
C ASN A 228 17.66 12.02 0.89
N ARG A 229 18.35 11.96 2.04
CA ARG A 229 17.94 12.67 3.26
C ARG A 229 17.62 14.16 3.05
N GLU A 230 18.42 14.85 2.23
CA GLU A 230 18.25 16.28 1.94
C GLU A 230 17.04 16.61 1.04
N LYS A 231 16.37 15.59 0.50
CA LYS A 231 15.11 15.74 -0.22
C LYS A 231 13.89 15.70 0.69
N PHE A 232 14.04 15.57 2.01
CA PHE A 232 12.92 15.48 2.95
C PHE A 232 12.81 16.71 3.84
N ASN A 233 11.58 17.16 4.06
CA ASN A 233 11.20 17.95 5.22
C ASN A 233 10.46 17.02 6.20
N ILE A 234 10.74 17.15 7.49
CA ILE A 234 10.18 16.30 8.55
C ILE A 234 9.46 17.18 9.57
N TYR A 235 8.17 16.91 9.74
CA TYR A 235 7.29 17.60 10.66
C TYR A 235 6.65 16.64 11.68
N GLY A 236 6.28 17.18 12.83
CA GLY A 236 5.45 16.51 13.81
C GLY A 236 4.24 17.35 14.17
N VAL A 237 3.08 16.71 14.36
CA VAL A 237 1.87 17.35 14.88
C VAL A 237 1.39 16.57 16.09
N PHE A 238 1.31 17.26 17.21
CA PHE A 238 0.89 16.71 18.48
C PHE A 238 -0.44 17.30 18.90
N ARG A 239 -1.47 16.44 18.94
CA ARG A 239 -2.76 16.71 19.57
C ARG A 239 -2.89 15.70 20.71
N PRO A 240 -3.07 16.14 21.97
CA PRO A 240 -3.07 15.22 23.10
C PRO A 240 -4.31 14.31 23.10
N SER A 241 -4.10 13.02 23.33
CA SER A 241 -5.15 12.07 23.70
C SER A 241 -5.55 12.22 25.16
N ALA A 242 -6.79 11.85 25.50
CA ALA A 242 -7.23 11.82 26.89
C ALA A 242 -6.54 10.68 27.68
N GLU A 243 -6.34 9.53 27.03
CA GLU A 243 -5.65 8.37 27.58
C GLU A 243 -4.39 8.00 26.78
N SER A 244 -3.47 7.30 27.46
CA SER A 244 -2.27 6.74 26.84
C SER A 244 -2.55 5.35 26.27
N GLY A 245 -2.01 5.02 25.10
CA GLY A 245 -2.21 3.74 24.43
C GLY A 245 -3.13 3.80 23.22
N SER A 246 -3.78 2.68 22.91
CA SER A 246 -4.76 2.53 21.82
C SER A 246 -5.78 1.46 22.19
N ASP A 247 -6.81 1.28 21.37
CA ASP A 247 -7.80 0.22 21.57
C ASP A 247 -7.22 -1.16 21.28
N GLU A 248 -7.51 -2.13 22.14
CA GLU A 248 -7.19 -3.55 21.99
C GLU A 248 -8.46 -4.42 22.24
N PRO A 249 -9.37 -4.50 21.26
CA PRO A 249 -10.69 -5.13 21.44
C PRO A 249 -10.67 -6.59 21.91
N ARG A 250 -9.80 -7.44 21.33
CA ARG A 250 -9.65 -8.86 21.75
C ARG A 250 -9.16 -9.01 23.19
N GLN A 251 -8.44 -8.01 23.70
CA GLN A 251 -7.96 -7.90 25.07
C GLN A 251 -8.96 -7.19 25.99
N LYS A 252 -10.08 -6.68 25.45
CA LYS A 252 -11.11 -5.89 26.15
C LYS A 252 -10.54 -4.61 26.78
N SER A 253 -9.54 -4.00 26.16
CA SER A 253 -9.00 -2.69 26.56
C SER A 253 -9.42 -1.64 25.55
N TYR A 254 -10.01 -0.55 26.01
CA TYR A 254 -10.48 0.55 25.18
C TYR A 254 -10.00 1.87 25.78
N LYS A 255 -9.44 2.74 24.96
CA LYS A 255 -8.74 3.97 25.33
C LYS A 255 -9.33 5.15 24.55
N ASN A 256 -9.70 6.20 25.28
CA ASN A 256 -10.16 7.44 24.68
C ASN A 256 -8.97 8.22 24.09
N THR A 257 -8.75 8.02 22.80
CA THR A 257 -7.59 8.53 22.05
C THR A 257 -8.05 9.36 20.86
N VAL A 258 -7.19 10.27 20.41
CA VAL A 258 -7.57 11.32 19.46
C VAL A 258 -7.87 10.78 18.07
N LEU A 259 -7.05 9.87 17.55
CA LEU A 259 -7.26 9.24 16.25
C LEU A 259 -7.97 7.89 16.36
N LYS A 260 -8.31 7.43 17.58
CA LYS A 260 -9.05 6.17 17.82
C LYS A 260 -8.42 4.98 17.11
N ALA A 261 -7.09 4.91 17.12
CA ALA A 261 -6.39 3.77 16.55
C ALA A 261 -6.78 2.50 17.32
N SER A 262 -7.07 1.44 16.56
CA SER A 262 -7.55 0.19 17.11
C SER A 262 -6.83 -0.99 16.49
N PHE A 263 -6.32 -1.88 17.34
CA PHE A 263 -5.92 -3.23 16.93
C PHE A 263 -7.15 -4.00 16.47
N ASN A 264 -6.94 -5.15 15.82
CA ASN A 264 -8.05 -5.98 15.32
C ASN A 264 -8.80 -5.35 14.14
N ALA A 265 -8.15 -4.42 13.42
CA ALA A 265 -8.68 -3.91 12.17
C ALA A 265 -8.93 -5.07 11.19
N LEU A 266 -10.12 -5.06 10.56
CA LEU A 266 -10.58 -6.15 9.66
C LEU A 266 -10.50 -7.55 10.29
N ASP A 267 -10.61 -7.64 11.63
CA ASP A 267 -10.53 -8.84 12.46
C ASP A 267 -9.15 -9.53 12.51
N LEU A 268 -8.09 -8.86 12.04
CA LEU A 268 -6.71 -9.35 12.10
C LEU A 268 -6.03 -8.91 13.42
N ASP A 269 -5.54 -9.87 14.22
CA ASP A 269 -5.15 -9.59 15.61
C ASP A 269 -4.19 -8.41 15.79
N ARG A 270 -3.17 -8.32 14.93
CA ARG A 270 -2.09 -7.32 15.03
C ARG A 270 -2.23 -6.16 14.05
N TYR A 271 -3.28 -6.16 13.22
CA TYR A 271 -3.51 -5.09 12.27
C TYR A 271 -4.09 -3.89 13.01
N LEU A 272 -3.38 -2.77 12.91
CA LEU A 272 -3.64 -1.55 13.66
C LEU A 272 -3.92 -0.44 12.66
N LEU A 273 -5.13 0.12 12.70
CA LEU A 273 -5.57 1.21 11.81
C LEU A 273 -6.38 2.24 12.58
N SER A 274 -6.61 3.39 11.94
CA SER A 274 -7.58 4.40 12.37
C SER A 274 -8.60 4.64 11.26
N GLU A 275 -9.89 4.66 11.61
CA GLU A 275 -10.98 5.00 10.67
C GLU A 275 -11.29 6.51 10.62
N GLU A 276 -10.55 7.34 11.38
CA GLU A 276 -10.76 8.80 11.51
C GLU A 276 -10.13 9.61 10.34
N GLY A 277 -10.42 9.20 9.10
CA GLY A 277 -9.77 9.72 7.89
C GLY A 277 -9.87 11.24 7.69
N PHE A 278 -10.96 11.88 8.16
CA PHE A 278 -11.09 13.34 8.11
C PHE A 278 -10.16 14.02 9.12
N LEU A 279 -10.13 13.52 10.35
CA LEU A 279 -9.33 14.08 11.44
C LEU A 279 -7.83 13.90 11.20
N ILE A 280 -7.41 12.74 10.69
CA ILE A 280 -6.02 12.50 10.26
C ILE A 280 -5.56 13.60 9.30
N ARG A 281 -6.40 13.94 8.32
CA ARG A 281 -6.07 14.93 7.28
C ARG A 281 -6.19 16.37 7.78
N GLU A 282 -7.05 16.62 8.76
CA GLU A 282 -7.10 17.89 9.50
C GLU A 282 -5.82 18.12 10.29
N MET A 283 -5.38 17.15 11.10
CA MET A 283 -4.14 17.24 11.86
C MET A 283 -2.93 17.37 10.95
N ALA A 284 -2.86 16.59 9.87
CA ALA A 284 -1.76 16.69 8.92
C ALA A 284 -1.68 18.07 8.25
N ALA A 285 -2.82 18.70 7.94
CA ALA A 285 -2.89 20.01 7.29
C ALA A 285 -2.39 21.18 8.15
N ARG A 286 -1.91 20.93 9.38
CA ARG A 286 -1.19 21.91 10.20
C ARG A 286 0.19 22.27 9.62
N VAL A 287 0.72 21.45 8.71
CA VAL A 287 1.99 21.63 7.99
C VAL A 287 1.82 21.23 6.51
N PRO A 288 2.74 21.64 5.62
CA PRO A 288 2.85 21.01 4.30
C PRO A 288 3.10 19.51 4.46
N TYR A 289 2.47 18.68 3.63
CA TYR A 289 2.68 17.24 3.63
C TYR A 289 2.34 16.58 2.30
N ASP A 290 3.13 15.57 1.95
CA ASP A 290 2.87 14.58 0.89
C ASP A 290 2.44 13.23 1.48
N ALA A 291 3.04 12.84 2.62
CA ALA A 291 2.84 11.55 3.27
C ALA A 291 2.64 11.70 4.79
N ILE A 292 1.85 10.81 5.37
CA ILE A 292 1.48 10.82 6.80
C ILE A 292 1.99 9.54 7.47
N VAL A 293 2.59 9.69 8.65
CA VAL A 293 2.91 8.60 9.58
C VAL A 293 2.18 8.86 10.90
N ILE A 294 1.49 7.88 11.45
CA ILE A 294 0.87 7.94 12.77
C ILE A 294 1.72 7.10 13.73
N LEU A 295 2.26 7.75 14.75
CA LEU A 295 2.99 7.07 15.82
C LEU A 295 2.00 6.76 16.95
N VAL A 296 1.84 5.48 17.27
CA VAL A 296 0.92 5.01 18.31
C VAL A 296 1.72 4.65 19.56
N ASN A 297 1.43 5.33 20.68
CA ASN A 297 2.09 5.13 21.97
C ASN A 297 1.77 3.76 22.61
N SER A 298 2.34 2.68 22.08
CA SER A 298 2.09 1.30 22.54
C SER A 298 3.34 0.44 22.42
N GLN A 299 3.44 -0.56 23.31
CA GLN A 299 4.48 -1.59 23.31
C GLN A 299 4.09 -2.83 22.49
N ARG A 300 2.80 -2.97 22.15
CA ARG A 300 2.29 -4.12 21.41
C ARG A 300 2.78 -4.06 19.96
N TYR A 301 3.14 -5.20 19.40
CA TYR A 301 3.47 -5.30 17.97
C TYR A 301 2.23 -5.03 17.11
N GLY A 302 2.28 -4.01 16.26
CA GLY A 302 1.25 -3.71 15.27
C GLY A 302 1.58 -2.52 14.40
N GLY A 303 0.92 -2.47 13.24
CA GLY A 303 1.04 -1.43 12.25
C GLY A 303 0.08 -1.65 11.09
N GLY A 304 0.14 -0.74 10.13
CA GLY A 304 -0.54 -0.83 8.84
C GLY A 304 -0.10 0.31 7.92
N GLY A 305 -0.18 0.08 6.61
CA GLY A 305 0.20 1.07 5.61
C GLY A 305 -0.66 0.92 4.36
N ILE A 306 -1.24 2.02 3.90
CA ILE A 306 -2.13 2.04 2.73
C ILE A 306 -1.65 3.11 1.76
N TYR A 307 -1.49 2.75 0.48
CA TYR A 307 -0.85 3.59 -0.52
C TYR A 307 -1.52 4.98 -0.67
N ASN A 308 -0.71 6.03 -0.54
CA ASN A 308 -1.13 7.43 -0.52
C ASN A 308 -2.23 7.75 0.50
N ASP A 309 -2.43 6.90 1.52
CA ASP A 309 -3.23 7.21 2.70
C ASP A 309 -2.36 7.64 3.88
N TYR A 310 -1.92 6.68 4.69
CA TYR A 310 -1.07 6.88 5.83
C TYR A 310 -0.34 5.58 6.18
N CYS A 311 0.80 5.74 6.85
CA CYS A 311 1.48 4.70 7.64
C CYS A 311 1.03 4.83 9.09
N ILE A 312 0.84 3.73 9.80
CA ILE A 312 0.61 3.71 11.25
C ILE A 312 1.44 2.61 11.89
N THR A 313 2.08 2.90 13.02
CA THR A 313 2.99 1.96 13.70
C THR A 313 3.02 2.21 15.20
N THR A 314 3.19 1.16 15.98
CA THR A 314 3.53 1.31 17.40
C THR A 314 4.99 1.70 17.60
N VAL A 315 5.31 2.31 18.75
CA VAL A 315 6.63 2.92 18.97
C VAL A 315 7.57 2.18 19.93
N ASP A 316 7.03 1.38 20.85
CA ASP A 316 7.79 0.80 21.97
C ASP A 316 7.89 -0.73 21.92
N ASN A 317 7.78 -1.30 20.72
CA ASN A 317 8.10 -2.70 20.45
C ASN A 317 9.52 -2.86 19.89
N GLN A 318 10.20 -3.97 20.16
CA GLN A 318 11.52 -4.27 19.59
C GLN A 318 11.51 -4.31 18.05
N ALA A 319 10.39 -4.72 17.45
CA ALA A 319 10.23 -4.77 16.00
C ALA A 319 9.75 -3.45 15.37
N SER A 320 9.48 -2.40 16.15
CA SER A 320 8.84 -1.17 15.65
C SER A 320 9.59 -0.51 14.50
N LYS A 321 10.93 -0.54 14.51
CA LYS A 321 11.74 -0.05 13.40
C LYS A 321 11.43 -0.80 12.10
N ALA A 322 11.40 -2.13 12.15
CA ALA A 322 11.14 -2.96 10.99
C ALA A 322 9.71 -2.78 10.48
N VAL A 323 8.74 -2.76 11.40
CA VAL A 323 7.32 -2.54 11.08
C VAL A 323 7.14 -1.17 10.43
N PHE A 324 7.61 -0.09 11.06
CA PHE A 324 7.52 1.25 10.48
C PHE A 324 8.06 1.34 9.05
N LEU A 325 9.27 0.83 8.81
CA LEU A 325 9.84 0.87 7.46
C LEU A 325 9.01 0.05 6.46
N HIS A 326 8.51 -1.11 6.87
CA HIS A 326 7.61 -1.95 6.08
C HIS A 326 6.30 -1.24 5.72
N GLU A 327 5.59 -0.70 6.72
CA GLU A 327 4.32 0.02 6.54
C GLU A 327 4.49 1.31 5.72
N PHE A 328 5.63 1.98 5.88
CA PHE A 328 5.97 3.13 5.05
C PHE A 328 6.22 2.72 3.60
N GLY A 329 6.76 1.53 3.35
CA GLY A 329 6.88 0.95 2.01
C GLY A 329 5.53 0.84 1.29
N HIS A 330 4.49 0.36 1.98
CA HIS A 330 3.12 0.33 1.43
C HIS A 330 2.59 1.74 1.18
N SER A 331 2.57 2.58 2.22
CA SER A 331 1.88 3.87 2.17
C SER A 331 2.54 4.91 1.27
N PHE A 332 3.88 4.90 1.16
CA PHE A 332 4.63 5.86 0.35
C PHE A 332 4.89 5.35 -1.07
N ALA A 333 5.31 4.08 -1.21
CA ALA A 333 5.80 3.54 -2.48
C ALA A 333 4.86 2.55 -3.18
N GLY A 334 3.72 2.22 -2.57
CA GLY A 334 2.74 1.30 -3.16
C GLY A 334 3.31 -0.11 -3.34
N LEU A 335 4.23 -0.50 -2.45
CA LEU A 335 4.81 -1.84 -2.44
C LEU A 335 3.77 -2.84 -1.94
N ALA A 336 3.72 -4.03 -2.54
CA ALA A 336 3.00 -5.17 -2.00
C ALA A 336 3.80 -5.89 -0.93
N ASP A 337 3.10 -6.68 -0.13
CA ASP A 337 3.73 -7.70 0.68
C ASP A 337 4.38 -8.80 -0.17
N GLU A 338 5.61 -9.14 0.17
CA GLU A 338 6.39 -10.21 -0.46
C GLU A 338 6.29 -11.52 0.33
N TYR A 339 5.72 -11.51 1.54
CA TYR A 339 5.45 -12.73 2.29
C TYR A 339 4.23 -13.49 1.73
N TYR A 340 4.23 -14.81 1.93
CA TYR A 340 3.21 -15.71 1.38
C TYR A 340 2.63 -16.73 2.39
N THR A 341 3.07 -16.66 3.65
CA THR A 341 2.69 -17.63 4.72
C THR A 341 2.01 -16.96 5.91
N SER A 342 1.55 -15.73 5.78
CA SER A 342 0.85 -14.99 6.83
C SER A 342 -0.60 -15.44 6.97
N GLU A 343 -1.17 -15.22 8.16
CA GLU A 343 -2.61 -15.18 8.31
C GLU A 343 -3.13 -13.91 7.64
N VAL A 344 -4.08 -14.05 6.71
CA VAL A 344 -4.77 -12.94 6.05
C VAL A 344 -6.27 -13.18 6.12
N THR A 345 -7.06 -12.12 6.21
CA THR A 345 -8.53 -12.17 6.13
C THR A 345 -9.05 -11.91 4.72
N TYR A 346 -8.15 -11.58 3.79
CA TYR A 346 -8.46 -11.29 2.39
C TYR A 346 -8.72 -12.58 1.61
N ASN A 347 -9.78 -12.60 0.80
CA ASN A 347 -10.04 -13.65 -0.15
C ASN A 347 -9.69 -13.16 -1.56
N GLU A 348 -8.82 -13.89 -2.28
CA GLU A 348 -8.42 -13.58 -3.66
C GLU A 348 -7.90 -12.14 -3.88
N PHE A 349 -7.13 -11.59 -2.93
CA PHE A 349 -6.60 -10.22 -3.00
C PHE A 349 -5.88 -9.93 -4.34
N TYR A 350 -5.11 -10.91 -4.82
CA TYR A 350 -4.58 -10.94 -6.18
C TYR A 350 -5.31 -12.02 -6.99
N PRO A 351 -6.24 -11.65 -7.89
CA PRO A 351 -6.96 -12.62 -8.70
C PRO A 351 -6.03 -13.41 -9.63
N PRO A 352 -6.17 -14.74 -9.74
CA PRO A 352 -5.39 -15.53 -10.68
C PRO A 352 -5.54 -15.06 -12.12
N GLY A 353 -4.42 -15.02 -12.87
CA GLY A 353 -4.40 -14.60 -14.27
C GLY A 353 -4.44 -13.09 -14.49
N ILE A 354 -4.33 -12.29 -13.43
CA ILE A 354 -4.23 -10.83 -13.50
C ILE A 354 -2.87 -10.40 -12.97
N GLU A 355 -2.18 -9.53 -13.71
CA GLU A 355 -0.90 -8.96 -13.27
C GLU A 355 -1.17 -7.95 -12.14
N PRO A 356 -0.51 -8.07 -10.97
CA PRO A 356 -0.60 -7.09 -9.89
C PRO A 356 -0.19 -5.68 -10.37
N LEU A 357 -0.59 -4.64 -9.67
CA LEU A 357 -0.21 -3.26 -10.02
C LEU A 357 1.10 -2.85 -9.36
N GLU A 358 1.36 -3.43 -8.19
CA GLU A 358 2.47 -3.13 -7.31
C GLU A 358 3.79 -3.51 -7.99
N PRO A 359 4.85 -2.71 -7.82
CA PRO A 359 6.07 -2.85 -8.61
C PRO A 359 6.94 -4.05 -8.19
N ASN A 360 6.76 -4.56 -6.98
CA ASN A 360 7.64 -5.57 -6.36
C ASN A 360 7.06 -6.98 -6.33
N ILE A 361 5.93 -7.24 -6.98
CA ILE A 361 5.42 -8.60 -7.20
C ILE A 361 4.89 -8.76 -8.63
N THR A 362 4.88 -9.99 -9.13
CA THR A 362 4.36 -10.30 -10.46
C THR A 362 3.60 -11.62 -10.47
N ALA A 363 2.59 -11.75 -11.34
CA ALA A 363 1.96 -13.03 -11.64
C ALA A 363 2.72 -13.79 -12.76
N LEU A 364 3.80 -13.20 -13.27
CA LEU A 364 4.69 -13.75 -14.29
C LEU A 364 3.94 -14.19 -15.56
N LEU A 365 2.89 -13.46 -15.93
CA LEU A 365 2.06 -13.75 -17.10
C LEU A 365 2.81 -13.51 -18.42
N ASP A 366 3.85 -12.66 -18.39
CA ASP A 366 4.76 -12.40 -19.50
C ASP A 366 6.22 -12.43 -19.01
N PRO A 367 6.84 -13.63 -18.96
CA PRO A 367 8.22 -13.80 -18.48
C PRO A 367 9.26 -13.00 -19.28
N GLU A 368 9.00 -12.74 -20.56
CA GLU A 368 9.89 -11.97 -21.43
C GLU A 368 9.88 -10.48 -21.08
N ASN A 369 8.81 -9.98 -20.46
CA ASN A 369 8.65 -8.58 -20.06
C ASN A 369 8.39 -8.44 -18.56
N LEU A 370 9.19 -9.16 -17.75
CA LEU A 370 9.18 -9.03 -16.30
C LEU A 370 9.29 -7.55 -15.86
N LYS A 371 8.50 -7.15 -14.86
CA LYS A 371 8.42 -5.76 -14.33
C LYS A 371 9.76 -5.11 -13.98
N TRP A 372 10.75 -5.91 -13.59
CA TRP A 372 12.09 -5.46 -13.22
C TRP A 372 13.17 -6.11 -14.09
N LYS A 373 12.84 -6.41 -15.35
CA LYS A 373 13.75 -7.03 -16.32
C LYS A 373 15.11 -6.33 -16.40
N ASP A 374 15.12 -5.01 -16.35
CA ASP A 374 16.32 -4.16 -16.37
C ASP A 374 17.23 -4.33 -15.14
N LEU A 375 16.69 -4.86 -14.03
CA LEU A 375 17.44 -5.12 -12.80
C LEU A 375 17.85 -6.59 -12.63
N LEU A 376 17.47 -7.48 -13.56
CA LEU A 376 17.76 -8.91 -13.45
C LEU A 376 19.27 -9.17 -13.35
N SER A 377 19.63 -10.07 -12.43
CA SER A 377 21.01 -10.51 -12.30
C SER A 377 21.45 -11.33 -13.52
N PRO A 378 22.66 -11.12 -14.06
CA PRO A 378 23.14 -11.86 -15.21
C PRO A 378 23.08 -13.38 -14.98
N GLY A 379 22.48 -14.10 -15.92
CA GLY A 379 22.40 -15.57 -15.90
C GLY A 379 21.34 -16.17 -14.97
N ILE A 380 20.49 -15.36 -14.32
CA ILE A 380 19.43 -15.88 -13.45
C ILE A 380 18.31 -16.56 -14.26
N SER A 381 17.77 -17.67 -13.76
CA SER A 381 16.62 -18.33 -14.37
C SER A 381 15.32 -17.63 -13.98
N ILE A 382 14.32 -17.68 -14.87
CA ILE A 382 12.97 -17.16 -14.64
C ILE A 382 11.96 -18.29 -14.92
N PRO A 383 11.21 -18.78 -13.91
CA PRO A 383 11.33 -18.43 -12.50
C PRO A 383 12.66 -18.89 -11.87
N THR A 384 13.02 -18.27 -10.74
CA THR A 384 14.27 -18.54 -10.03
C THR A 384 14.06 -19.63 -8.97
N GLU A 385 14.70 -20.77 -9.17
CA GLU A 385 14.69 -21.90 -8.22
C GLU A 385 15.59 -21.59 -7.01
N TYR A 386 15.05 -21.68 -5.79
CA TYR A 386 15.75 -21.29 -4.57
C TYR A 386 15.55 -22.27 -3.39
N GLY A 387 15.12 -23.50 -3.67
CA GLY A 387 14.91 -24.57 -2.70
C GLY A 387 13.60 -24.48 -1.95
N LYS A 388 12.63 -23.70 -2.45
CA LYS A 388 11.35 -23.41 -1.79
C LYS A 388 10.59 -24.68 -1.40
N GLU A 389 10.33 -25.56 -2.36
CA GLU A 389 9.53 -26.77 -2.13
C GLU A 389 10.18 -27.69 -1.10
N GLU A 390 11.50 -27.87 -1.17
CA GLU A 390 12.25 -28.70 -0.23
C GLU A 390 12.24 -28.08 1.18
N MET A 391 12.44 -26.77 1.30
CA MET A 391 12.34 -26.04 2.57
C MET A 391 10.94 -26.13 3.18
N GLU A 392 9.88 -25.96 2.39
CA GLU A 392 8.49 -26.03 2.86
C GLU A 392 8.14 -27.42 3.37
N LYS A 393 8.59 -28.47 2.68
CA LYS A 393 8.42 -29.85 3.14
C LYS A 393 9.09 -30.06 4.51
N LEU A 394 10.34 -29.63 4.67
CA LEU A 394 11.07 -29.75 5.93
C LEU A 394 10.44 -28.92 7.06
N GLN A 395 9.97 -27.71 6.76
CA GLN A 395 9.25 -26.88 7.73
C GLN A 395 7.93 -27.53 8.17
N SER A 396 7.21 -28.18 7.23
CA SER A 396 6.00 -28.94 7.55
C SER A 396 6.32 -30.14 8.46
N GLU A 397 7.36 -30.90 8.14
CA GLU A 397 7.85 -32.00 8.99
C GLU A 397 8.21 -31.51 10.41
N ARG A 398 8.82 -30.32 10.49
CA ARG A 398 9.18 -29.67 11.74
C ARG A 398 7.96 -29.29 12.58
N ARG A 399 6.94 -28.68 11.96
CA ARG A 399 5.66 -28.33 12.61
C ARG A 399 4.95 -29.57 13.13
N ALA A 400 4.87 -30.63 12.32
CA ALA A 400 4.27 -31.90 12.74
C ALA A 400 5.03 -32.53 13.92
N ASN A 401 6.37 -32.50 13.89
CA ASN A 401 7.22 -32.97 14.98
C ASN A 401 6.96 -32.20 16.29
N PHE A 402 6.80 -30.88 16.22
CA PHE A 402 6.49 -30.04 17.38
C PHE A 402 5.10 -30.30 17.94
N GLN A 403 4.08 -30.42 17.07
CA GLN A 403 2.70 -30.73 17.49
C GLN A 403 2.61 -32.08 18.19
N GLU A 404 3.28 -33.09 17.63
CA GLU A 404 3.32 -34.43 18.24
C GLU A 404 4.09 -34.43 19.56
N MET A 405 5.22 -33.71 19.65
CA MET A 405 5.95 -33.54 20.91
C MET A 405 5.03 -32.94 21.99
N ASN A 406 4.28 -31.89 21.66
CA ASN A 406 3.35 -31.27 22.61
C ASN A 406 2.26 -32.24 23.04
N ARG A 407 1.68 -33.03 22.12
CA ARG A 407 0.69 -34.06 22.45
C ARG A 407 1.25 -35.10 23.41
N VAL A 408 2.43 -35.64 23.12
CA VAL A 408 3.10 -36.65 23.97
C VAL A 408 3.46 -36.09 25.34
N VAL A 409 3.96 -34.85 25.40
CA VAL A 409 4.29 -34.17 26.67
C VAL A 409 3.04 -33.92 27.50
N GLU A 410 1.95 -33.46 26.91
CA GLU A 410 0.69 -33.25 27.62
C GLU A 410 0.08 -34.57 28.12
N GLU A 411 0.14 -35.65 27.34
CA GLU A 411 -0.27 -36.99 27.80
C GLU A 411 0.61 -37.51 28.95
N ALA A 412 1.93 -37.28 28.89
CA ALA A 412 2.85 -37.67 29.95
C ALA A 412 2.60 -36.89 31.25
N LYS A 413 2.33 -35.58 31.15
CA LYS A 413 1.93 -34.75 32.29
C LYS A 413 0.61 -35.22 32.92
N LYS A 414 -0.40 -35.54 32.10
CA LYS A 414 -1.69 -36.10 32.58
C LYS A 414 -1.52 -37.42 33.34
N LYS A 415 -0.51 -38.22 32.98
CA LYS A 415 -0.15 -39.48 33.63
C LYS A 415 0.79 -39.30 34.83
N ASN A 416 1.09 -38.06 35.25
CA ASN A 416 2.01 -37.74 36.34
C ASN A 416 3.40 -38.39 36.19
N LEU A 417 3.92 -38.50 34.95
CA LEU A 417 5.29 -38.96 34.73
C LEU A 417 6.29 -38.01 35.39
N LYS A 418 7.42 -38.57 35.85
CA LYS A 418 8.51 -37.77 36.42
C LYS A 418 9.10 -36.86 35.35
N GLU A 419 9.58 -35.70 35.75
CA GLU A 419 10.18 -34.71 34.84
C GLU A 419 11.35 -35.28 34.03
N ALA A 420 12.14 -36.19 34.62
CA ALA A 420 13.22 -36.89 33.92
C ALA A 420 12.72 -37.75 32.75
N ASP A 421 11.56 -38.41 32.90
CA ASP A 421 10.96 -39.23 31.85
C ASP A 421 10.37 -38.36 30.75
N ILE A 422 9.76 -37.21 31.11
CA ILE A 422 9.27 -36.21 30.14
C ILE A 422 10.43 -35.64 29.32
N LYS A 423 11.56 -35.28 29.95
CA LYS A 423 12.76 -34.83 29.23
C LYS A 423 13.30 -35.90 28.28
N LYS A 424 13.27 -37.17 28.69
CA LYS A 424 13.69 -38.29 27.82
C LYS A 424 12.76 -38.44 26.61
N LEU A 425 11.44 -38.25 26.78
CA LEU A 425 10.49 -38.24 25.66
C LEU A 425 10.78 -37.08 24.70
N GLN A 426 11.07 -35.88 25.22
CA GLN A 426 11.40 -34.71 24.40
C GLN A 426 12.71 -34.87 23.61
N ALA A 427 13.71 -35.57 24.16
CA ALA A 427 15.03 -35.73 23.54
C ALA A 427 14.96 -36.31 22.12
N GLY A 428 14.06 -37.27 21.87
CA GLY A 428 13.86 -37.83 20.52
C GLY A 428 13.31 -36.81 19.52
N PHE A 429 12.32 -36.01 19.94
CA PHE A 429 11.76 -34.93 19.13
C PHE A 429 12.77 -33.82 18.86
N GLN A 430 13.59 -33.47 19.86
CA GLN A 430 14.66 -32.47 19.73
C GLN A 430 15.76 -32.96 18.77
N ALA A 431 16.16 -34.24 18.84
CA ALA A 431 17.13 -34.81 17.92
C ALA A 431 16.61 -34.80 16.48
N LYS A 432 15.32 -35.14 16.28
CA LYS A 432 14.66 -35.05 14.97
C LYS A 432 14.58 -33.61 14.47
N ASP A 433 14.21 -32.65 15.32
CA ASP A 433 14.18 -31.22 14.99
C ASP A 433 15.57 -30.73 14.53
N LYS A 434 16.62 -31.09 15.28
CA LYS A 434 18.01 -30.77 14.93
C LYS A 434 18.40 -31.33 13.56
N ALA A 435 18.04 -32.59 13.27
CA ALA A 435 18.33 -33.20 11.97
C ALA A 435 17.60 -32.50 10.81
N ILE A 436 16.34 -32.07 11.02
CA ILE A 436 15.59 -31.29 10.04
C ILE A 436 16.24 -29.91 9.83
N MET A 437 16.67 -29.26 10.91
CA MET A 437 17.34 -27.95 10.85
C MET A 437 18.67 -27.99 10.09
N GLU A 438 19.47 -29.06 10.23
CA GLU A 438 20.70 -29.23 9.43
C GLU A 438 20.39 -29.39 7.93
N LYS A 439 19.30 -30.08 7.56
CA LYS A 439 18.85 -30.14 6.15
C LYS A 439 18.43 -28.78 5.62
N ILE A 440 17.66 -28.02 6.39
CA ILE A 440 17.27 -26.64 6.03
C ILE A 440 18.52 -25.76 5.84
N LYS A 441 19.51 -25.89 6.73
CA LYS A 441 20.77 -25.17 6.63
C LYS A 441 21.55 -25.55 5.36
N ALA A 442 21.60 -26.84 5.01
CA ALA A 442 22.25 -27.30 3.79
C ALA A 442 21.59 -26.72 2.52
N ILE A 443 20.26 -26.64 2.50
CA ILE A 443 19.52 -26.00 1.39
C ILE A 443 19.85 -24.50 1.32
N ARG A 444 19.84 -23.79 2.45
CA ARG A 444 20.22 -22.37 2.47
C ARG A 444 21.63 -22.13 1.97
N GLU A 445 22.59 -22.96 2.37
CA GLU A 445 23.97 -22.85 1.89
C GLU A 445 24.07 -23.15 0.38
N LYS A 446 23.26 -24.09 -0.14
CA LYS A 446 23.19 -24.42 -1.57
C LYS A 446 22.75 -23.22 -2.44
N TYR A 447 21.84 -22.39 -1.94
CA TYR A 447 21.27 -21.24 -2.68
C TYR A 447 21.76 -19.88 -2.17
N LYS A 448 22.84 -19.86 -1.39
CA LYS A 448 23.36 -18.65 -0.75
C LYS A 448 23.85 -17.59 -1.74
N ASP A 449 24.31 -18.01 -2.91
CA ASP A 449 24.73 -17.14 -3.99
C ASP A 449 23.57 -16.32 -4.59
N LEU A 450 22.32 -16.71 -4.31
CA LEU A 450 21.11 -16.02 -4.74
C LEU A 450 20.64 -14.92 -3.77
N GLU A 451 21.17 -14.84 -2.55
CA GLU A 451 20.65 -13.95 -1.49
C GLU A 451 20.61 -12.47 -1.91
N ASP A 452 21.60 -12.05 -2.70
CA ASP A 452 21.75 -10.68 -3.20
C ASP A 452 21.42 -10.55 -4.71
N LYS A 453 20.81 -11.58 -5.32
CA LYS A 453 20.44 -11.60 -6.73
C LYS A 453 19.00 -11.18 -6.95
N VAL A 454 18.78 -10.41 -8.02
CA VAL A 454 17.47 -10.01 -8.51
C VAL A 454 16.99 -11.01 -9.55
N GLY A 455 15.90 -11.71 -9.26
CA GLY A 455 15.28 -12.77 -10.06
C GLY A 455 13.76 -12.74 -9.97
N ALA A 456 13.11 -13.89 -10.10
CA ALA A 456 11.68 -14.06 -9.88
C ALA A 456 11.44 -15.28 -8.97
N PHE A 457 11.38 -15.04 -7.67
CA PHE A 457 11.29 -16.08 -6.64
C PHE A 457 9.81 -16.33 -6.29
N GLU A 458 9.33 -17.55 -6.48
CA GLU A 458 7.91 -17.88 -6.25
C GLU A 458 7.52 -17.69 -4.76
N GLY A 459 6.29 -17.26 -4.52
CA GLY A 459 5.75 -16.94 -3.19
C GLY A 459 5.79 -15.44 -2.94
N ALA A 460 4.66 -14.77 -3.06
CA ALA A 460 4.50 -13.35 -2.78
C ALA A 460 3.02 -13.00 -2.60
N GLY A 461 2.69 -11.81 -2.09
CA GLY A 461 1.31 -11.31 -2.06
C GLY A 461 0.33 -12.28 -1.41
N TYR A 462 0.73 -12.91 -0.29
CA TYR A 462 -0.09 -13.90 0.43
C TYR A 462 -0.37 -15.20 -0.34
N ALA A 463 0.20 -15.40 -1.53
CA ALA A 463 0.05 -16.60 -2.34
C ALA A 463 1.35 -17.40 -2.42
N ALA A 464 1.31 -18.65 -1.98
CA ALA A 464 2.47 -19.53 -2.00
C ALA A 464 2.90 -19.97 -3.41
N LYS A 465 2.02 -19.83 -4.42
CA LYS A 465 2.25 -20.22 -5.81
C LYS A 465 1.65 -19.19 -6.76
N GLY A 466 2.23 -19.08 -7.96
CA GLY A 466 1.70 -18.23 -9.04
C GLY A 466 1.97 -16.72 -8.89
N LEU A 467 2.52 -16.27 -7.76
CA LEU A 467 3.06 -14.93 -7.58
C LEU A 467 4.56 -15.01 -7.26
N TYR A 468 5.32 -14.03 -7.73
CA TYR A 468 6.78 -13.99 -7.60
C TYR A 468 7.25 -12.64 -7.07
N ARG A 469 8.29 -12.67 -6.23
CA ARG A 469 8.98 -11.50 -5.68
C ARG A 469 10.40 -11.38 -6.28
N PRO A 470 11.02 -10.19 -6.26
CA PRO A 470 12.27 -9.91 -6.96
C PRO A 470 13.53 -10.46 -6.29
N MET A 471 13.53 -10.63 -4.97
CA MET A 471 14.70 -11.09 -4.20
C MET A 471 14.26 -12.03 -3.06
N MET A 472 15.20 -12.83 -2.54
CA MET A 472 14.92 -13.73 -1.42
C MET A 472 14.60 -12.97 -0.13
N TYR A 473 15.25 -11.82 0.08
CA TYR A 473 15.10 -10.97 1.26
C TYR A 473 14.71 -9.55 0.88
N CYS A 474 13.81 -8.98 1.67
CA CYS A 474 13.32 -7.61 1.54
C CYS A 474 12.64 -7.22 2.86
N LEU A 475 12.61 -5.94 3.20
CA LEU A 475 11.75 -5.44 4.29
C LEU A 475 10.26 -5.75 4.05
N MET A 476 9.82 -5.96 2.81
CA MET A 476 8.44 -6.37 2.47
C MET A 476 8.16 -7.87 2.71
N ILE A 477 9.13 -8.65 3.20
CA ILE A 477 8.95 -10.06 3.62
C ILE A 477 9.63 -10.30 4.97
N SER A 478 10.95 -10.35 4.94
CA SER A 478 11.85 -10.52 6.06
C SER A 478 13.24 -10.20 5.55
N SER A 479 13.95 -9.30 6.23
CA SER A 479 15.29 -8.89 5.84
C SER A 479 16.27 -9.06 7.00
N PRO A 480 17.25 -9.98 6.90
CA PRO A 480 18.31 -10.09 7.91
C PRO A 480 19.21 -8.84 7.94
N LYS A 481 19.26 -8.07 6.85
CA LYS A 481 20.06 -6.85 6.70
C LYS A 481 19.29 -5.56 7.03
N MET A 482 18.00 -5.65 7.36
CA MET A 482 17.10 -4.48 7.47
C MET A 482 17.08 -3.57 6.21
N GLU A 483 17.04 -4.16 5.02
CA GLU A 483 17.08 -3.44 3.73
C GLU A 483 15.88 -3.80 2.84
N PHE A 484 15.45 -2.84 2.03
CA PHE A 484 14.58 -3.12 0.89
C PHE A 484 15.35 -3.85 -0.21
N CYS A 485 14.69 -4.75 -0.94
CA CYS A 485 15.26 -5.33 -2.15
C CYS A 485 15.48 -4.26 -3.23
N LYS A 486 16.30 -4.54 -4.26
CA LYS A 486 16.67 -3.53 -5.28
C LYS A 486 15.48 -2.98 -6.07
N VAL A 487 14.44 -3.79 -6.28
CA VAL A 487 13.21 -3.34 -6.95
C VAL A 487 12.39 -2.41 -6.06
N CYS A 488 12.26 -2.72 -4.77
CA CYS A 488 11.63 -1.83 -3.80
C CYS A 488 12.43 -0.52 -3.63
N GLN A 489 13.77 -0.58 -3.59
CA GLN A 489 14.60 0.63 -3.56
C GLN A 489 14.35 1.52 -4.79
N ARG A 490 14.23 0.94 -5.99
CA ARG A 490 13.88 1.68 -7.22
C ARG A 490 12.50 2.33 -7.11
N ALA A 491 11.49 1.61 -6.66
CA ALA A 491 10.12 2.13 -6.52
C ALA A 491 10.04 3.26 -5.47
N ILE A 492 10.75 3.14 -4.35
CA ILE A 492 10.84 4.21 -3.35
C ILE A 492 11.56 5.43 -3.96
N GLN A 493 12.68 5.24 -4.66
CA GLN A 493 13.41 6.34 -5.32
C GLN A 493 12.53 7.08 -6.32
N GLN A 494 11.71 6.35 -7.09
CA GLN A 494 10.74 6.92 -8.03
C GLN A 494 9.72 7.83 -7.34
N MET A 495 9.25 7.46 -6.15
CA MET A 495 8.32 8.29 -5.37
C MET A 495 9.03 9.48 -4.70
N ILE A 496 10.26 9.32 -4.21
CA ILE A 496 11.08 10.43 -3.74
C ILE A 496 11.23 11.47 -4.87
N ASP A 497 11.63 11.03 -6.06
CA ASP A 497 11.81 11.90 -7.22
C ASP A 497 10.49 12.51 -7.73
N TYR A 498 9.35 11.83 -7.54
CA TYR A 498 8.03 12.34 -7.89
C TYR A 498 7.63 13.54 -7.02
N TYR A 499 7.89 13.49 -5.71
CA TYR A 499 7.53 14.57 -4.78
C TYR A 499 8.58 15.69 -4.72
N SER A 500 9.87 15.37 -4.91
CA SER A 500 10.98 16.31 -4.69
C SER A 500 11.49 17.06 -5.94
N ARG A 501 10.61 17.35 -6.91
CA ARG A 501 10.97 17.98 -8.20
C ARG A 501 10.13 19.18 -8.58
#